data_AF-A0A1R1XCD3-F1
#
_entry.id   AF-A0A1R1XCD3-F1
#
_cell.length_a   1.000
_cell.length_b   1.000
_cell.length_c   1.000
_cell.angle_alpha   90.00
_cell.angle_beta   90.00
_cell.angle_gamma   90.00
#
_symmetry.space_group_name_H-M   'P 1'
#
loop_
_entity.id
_entity.type
_entity.pdbx_description
1 polymer ?
#
loop_
_entity_poly.entity_id
_entity_poly.type
_entity_poly.pdbx_seq_one_letter_code
_entity_poly.pdbx_strand_id
1 'polypeptide(L)'
;MSLNKQTGGRLGSRNSRNAAAAATRKEQFEGLLAYPAGFSRLSKAALETFCPENVGFLKDYQILKYSVCSLVASVQTDNNARRLRLSDTTGYISKNNSINSLSEKSDPRDKIIPDQTAFSMVSIEDNDISKNAQEIDMDQLISGDLVPPLPITIPEAVYKMGLIDEIQSLDSSQSYNEKTTPTMTLVPQSIKDDFWKFYQKYIQEDALLAVNISVKITAPISEAVKEDKFTLGIFDDALEEVLISLYSNTYPFMLKTL
;
A
#
# COMPACT_ATOMS: atom_id res chain seq x y z
N MET A 1 10.44 72.51 -0.15
CA MET A 1 9.91 72.11 1.18
C MET A 1 8.45 71.76 0.97
N SER A 2 7.90 70.58 1.25
CA SER A 2 8.34 69.36 1.94
C SER A 2 7.36 68.24 1.52
N LEU A 3 7.88 67.08 1.08
CA LEU A 3 7.78 65.75 1.70
C LEU A 3 6.40 65.05 1.76
N ASN A 4 6.29 64.00 0.93
CA ASN A 4 5.67 62.68 1.10
C ASN A 4 4.89 62.37 2.38
N LYS A 5 3.79 61.59 2.20
CA LYS A 5 3.51 60.39 3.00
C LYS A 5 2.65 59.38 2.24
N GLN A 6 3.32 58.35 1.71
CA GLN A 6 2.73 57.03 1.43
C GLN A 6 2.24 56.40 2.74
N THR A 7 1.05 55.81 2.72
CA THR A 7 0.61 54.83 3.72
C THR A 7 0.31 53.52 3.00
N GLY A 8 1.34 52.67 2.89
CA GLY A 8 1.21 51.27 2.52
C GLY A 8 0.95 50.44 3.79
N GLY A 9 -0.31 50.18 4.11
CA GLY A 9 -0.71 49.26 5.17
C GLY A 9 -0.70 47.82 4.68
N ARG A 10 0.28 47.04 5.12
CA ARG A 10 0.38 45.59 4.90
C ARG A 10 -0.77 44.85 5.61
N LEU A 11 -1.66 44.26 4.82
CA LEU A 11 -2.57 43.19 5.25
C LEU A 11 -2.07 41.87 4.64
N GLY A 12 -1.71 40.90 5.49
CA GLY A 12 -1.48 39.53 5.03
C GLY A 12 -0.34 38.79 5.73
N SER A 13 -0.55 38.31 6.97
CA SER A 13 0.32 37.27 7.58
C SER A 13 -0.30 36.66 8.84
N ARG A 14 -1.55 36.18 8.76
CA ARG A 14 -2.18 35.40 9.85
C ARG A 14 -2.65 34.03 9.37
N ASN A 15 -3.14 33.93 8.13
CA ASN A 15 -3.57 32.66 7.54
C ASN A 15 -2.43 31.66 7.32
N SER A 16 -1.23 32.14 6.97
CA SER A 16 -0.08 31.26 6.68
C SER A 16 0.45 30.50 7.91
N ARG A 17 0.42 31.10 9.11
CA ARG A 17 0.89 30.42 10.35
C ARG A 17 -0.06 29.31 10.80
N ASN A 18 -1.36 29.52 10.63
CA ASN A 18 -2.37 28.52 10.98
C ASN A 18 -2.33 27.33 10.02
N ALA A 19 -2.05 27.56 8.74
CA ALA A 19 -1.89 26.49 7.75
C ALA A 19 -0.67 25.60 8.06
N ALA A 20 0.48 26.19 8.40
CA ALA A 20 1.68 25.43 8.78
C ALA A 20 1.49 24.61 10.07
N ALA A 21 0.81 25.17 11.07
CA ALA A 21 0.47 24.45 12.30
C ALA A 21 -0.56 23.32 12.07
N ALA A 22 -1.48 23.49 11.12
CA ALA A 22 -2.43 22.43 10.74
C ALA A 22 -1.75 21.31 9.95
N ALA A 23 -0.84 21.65 9.04
CA ALA A 23 -0.05 20.66 8.28
C ALA A 23 0.80 19.79 9.22
N THR A 24 1.52 20.40 10.16
CA THR A 24 2.31 19.66 11.18
C THR A 24 1.44 18.77 12.06
N ARG A 25 0.22 19.19 12.40
CA ARG A 25 -0.71 18.35 13.16
C ARG A 25 -1.23 17.15 12.35
N LYS A 26 -1.49 17.36 11.06
CA LYS A 26 -1.89 16.28 10.14
C LYS A 26 -0.75 15.26 9.98
N GLU A 27 0.48 15.73 9.76
CA GLU A 27 1.68 14.87 9.70
C GLU A 27 1.88 14.07 10.99
N GLN A 28 1.64 14.67 12.16
CA GLN A 28 1.68 13.97 13.44
C GLN A 28 0.62 12.86 13.54
N PHE A 29 -0.59 13.11 13.04
CA PHE A 29 -1.65 12.10 12.98
C PHE A 29 -1.26 10.96 12.04
N GLU A 30 -0.79 11.27 10.84
CA GLU A 30 -0.34 10.27 9.86
C GLU A 30 0.84 9.44 10.41
N GLY A 31 1.82 10.09 11.03
CA GLY A 31 2.95 9.42 11.69
C GLY A 31 2.51 8.53 12.87
N LEU A 32 1.43 8.89 13.57
CA LEU A 32 0.85 8.06 14.62
C LEU A 32 0.20 6.78 14.07
N LEU A 33 -0.36 6.82 12.86
CA LEU A 33 -0.93 5.63 12.21
C LEU A 33 0.13 4.61 11.78
N ALA A 34 1.39 5.02 11.64
CA ALA A 34 2.51 4.15 11.33
C ALA A 34 3.16 3.50 12.56
N TYR A 35 2.64 3.75 13.78
CA TYR A 35 3.19 3.21 15.02
C TYR A 35 2.14 2.38 15.76
N PRO A 36 2.38 1.08 16.05
CA PRO A 36 1.37 0.19 16.64
C PRO A 36 0.78 0.69 17.96
N ALA A 37 1.61 1.24 18.85
CA ALA A 37 1.10 1.78 20.12
C ALA A 37 0.28 3.06 19.91
N GLY A 38 0.62 3.87 18.91
CA GLY A 38 -0.14 5.05 18.51
C GLY A 38 -1.50 4.67 17.96
N PHE A 39 -1.51 3.72 17.02
CA PHE A 39 -2.71 3.13 16.46
C PHE A 39 -3.60 2.49 17.54
N SER A 40 -3.02 1.80 18.52
CA SER A 40 -3.75 1.21 19.65
C SER A 40 -4.43 2.26 20.52
N ARG A 41 -3.78 3.41 20.78
CA ARG A 41 -4.39 4.53 21.50
C ARG A 41 -5.54 5.15 20.71
N LEU A 42 -5.36 5.30 19.39
CA LEU A 42 -6.42 5.78 18.51
C LEU A 42 -7.62 4.81 18.51
N SER A 43 -7.36 3.51 18.47
CA SER A 43 -8.40 2.47 18.57
C SER A 43 -9.19 2.56 19.87
N LYS A 44 -8.51 2.83 21.00
CA LYS A 44 -9.18 3.04 22.29
C LYS A 44 -10.02 4.31 22.28
N ALA A 45 -9.48 5.41 21.76
CA ALA A 45 -10.21 6.66 21.64
C ALA A 45 -11.45 6.52 20.74
N ALA A 46 -11.34 5.76 19.64
CA ALA A 46 -12.46 5.52 18.72
C ALA A 46 -13.62 4.76 19.39
N LEU A 47 -13.33 3.86 20.34
CA LEU A 47 -14.37 3.21 21.16
C LEU A 47 -15.08 4.23 22.05
N GLU A 48 -14.34 5.18 22.63
CA GLU A 48 -14.90 6.22 23.49
C GLU A 48 -15.68 7.29 22.69
N THR A 49 -15.34 7.51 21.42
CA THR A 49 -16.05 8.41 20.51
C THR A 49 -17.10 7.72 19.64
N PHE A 50 -17.43 6.45 19.93
CA PHE A 50 -18.43 5.65 19.22
C PHE A 50 -18.23 5.58 17.70
N CYS A 51 -16.98 5.48 17.24
CA CYS A 51 -16.65 5.24 15.84
C CYS A 51 -15.56 4.15 15.63
N PRO A 52 -15.62 3.00 16.34
CA PRO A 52 -14.63 1.94 16.21
C PRO A 52 -14.56 1.34 14.80
N GLU A 53 -15.64 1.43 14.02
CA GLU A 53 -15.71 0.98 12.63
C GLU A 53 -14.70 1.70 11.73
N ASN A 54 -14.41 2.98 11.99
CA ASN A 54 -13.39 3.72 11.22
C ASN A 54 -11.99 3.15 11.43
N VAL A 55 -11.67 2.70 12.65
CA VAL A 55 -10.38 2.05 12.94
C VAL A 55 -10.37 0.62 12.40
N GLY A 56 -11.51 -0.08 12.47
CA GLY A 56 -11.69 -1.39 11.84
C GLY A 56 -11.44 -1.35 10.32
N PHE A 57 -12.00 -0.35 9.65
CA PHE A 57 -11.78 -0.07 8.24
C PHE A 57 -10.28 0.05 7.92
N LEU A 58 -9.54 0.85 8.70
CA LEU A 58 -8.10 1.05 8.49
C LEU A 58 -7.28 -0.25 8.67
N LYS A 59 -7.64 -1.08 9.64
CA LYS A 59 -6.98 -2.39 9.86
C LYS A 59 -7.22 -3.32 8.68
N ASP A 60 -8.47 -3.47 8.28
CA ASP A 60 -8.84 -4.36 7.19
C ASP A 60 -8.34 -3.86 5.84
N TYR A 61 -8.23 -2.55 5.64
CA TYR A 61 -7.61 -1.97 4.45
C TYR A 61 -6.12 -2.30 4.38
N GLN A 62 -5.42 -2.29 5.53
CA GLN A 62 -4.03 -2.74 5.60
C GLN A 62 -3.86 -4.23 5.30
N ILE A 63 -4.77 -5.07 5.80
CA ILE A 63 -4.80 -6.50 5.46
C ILE A 63 -5.04 -6.68 3.96
N LEU A 64 -6.03 -5.99 3.38
CA LEU A 64 -6.34 -6.08 1.95
C LEU A 64 -5.13 -5.67 1.09
N LYS A 65 -4.44 -4.60 1.49
CA LYS A 65 -3.22 -4.13 0.85
C LYS A 65 -2.09 -5.16 0.90
N TYR A 66 -1.89 -5.79 2.05
CA TYR A 66 -0.95 -6.89 2.20
C TYR A 66 -1.31 -8.07 1.31
N SER A 67 -2.57 -8.49 1.27
CA SER A 67 -3.03 -9.59 0.41
C SER A 67 -2.72 -9.31 -1.07
N VAL A 68 -2.94 -8.08 -1.55
CA VAL A 68 -2.58 -7.68 -2.92
C VAL A 68 -1.08 -7.76 -3.14
N CYS A 69 -0.27 -7.14 -2.28
CA CYS A 69 1.19 -7.11 -2.47
C CYS A 69 1.80 -8.52 -2.36
N SER A 70 1.33 -9.33 -1.42
CA SER A 70 1.80 -10.71 -1.21
C SER A 70 1.47 -11.61 -2.39
N LEU A 71 0.26 -11.50 -2.95
CA LEU A 71 -0.14 -12.27 -4.14
C LEU A 71 0.77 -11.97 -5.34
N VAL A 72 1.06 -10.69 -5.56
CA VAL A 72 1.88 -10.28 -6.71
C VAL A 72 3.34 -10.71 -6.51
N ALA A 73 3.87 -10.56 -5.29
CA ALA A 73 5.23 -10.99 -4.93
C ALA A 73 5.41 -12.52 -5.02
N SER A 74 4.41 -13.33 -4.65
CA SER A 74 4.50 -14.79 -4.75
C SER A 74 4.60 -15.25 -6.21
N VAL A 75 3.85 -14.61 -7.11
CA VAL A 75 3.91 -14.89 -8.56
C VAL A 75 5.28 -14.57 -9.13
N GLN A 76 5.92 -13.50 -8.68
CA GLN A 76 7.29 -13.14 -9.08
C GLN A 76 8.29 -14.22 -8.66
N THR A 77 8.15 -14.72 -7.42
CA THR A 77 9.03 -15.76 -6.87
C THR A 77 8.90 -17.07 -7.64
N ASP A 78 7.67 -17.51 -7.93
CA ASP A 78 7.42 -18.74 -8.70
C ASP A 78 7.97 -18.66 -10.13
N ASN A 79 7.81 -17.52 -10.79
CA ASN A 79 8.33 -17.31 -12.14
C ASN A 79 9.86 -17.33 -12.17
N ASN A 80 10.52 -16.75 -11.18
CA ASN A 80 11.97 -16.77 -11.04
C ASN A 80 12.51 -18.19 -10.74
N ALA A 81 11.86 -18.92 -9.83
CA ALA A 81 12.22 -20.30 -9.52
C ALA A 81 12.07 -21.23 -10.74
N ARG A 82 11.02 -21.04 -11.56
CA ARG A 82 10.84 -21.80 -12.81
C ARG A 82 11.91 -21.45 -13.86
N ARG A 83 12.30 -20.18 -13.98
CA ARG A 83 13.37 -19.77 -14.91
C ARG A 83 14.72 -20.38 -14.54
N LEU A 84 15.07 -20.37 -13.26
CA LEU A 84 16.32 -20.97 -12.75
C LEU A 84 16.38 -22.49 -13.03
N ARG A 85 15.25 -23.20 -12.89
CA ARG A 85 15.20 -24.64 -13.21
C ARG A 85 15.32 -24.95 -14.71
N LEU A 86 14.91 -24.05 -15.60
CA LEU A 86 15.09 -24.23 -17.04
C LEU A 86 16.53 -23.94 -17.51
N SER A 87 17.25 -23.01 -16.87
CA SER A 87 18.64 -22.70 -17.24
C SER A 87 19.63 -23.81 -16.89
N ASP A 88 19.35 -24.64 -15.89
CA ASP A 88 20.23 -25.76 -15.51
C ASP A 88 20.11 -26.98 -16.45
N THR A 89 19.11 -27.02 -17.33
CA THR A 89 18.86 -28.19 -18.19
C THR A 89 19.49 -28.06 -19.59
N THR A 90 19.99 -26.87 -19.97
CA THR A 90 20.62 -26.63 -21.29
C THR A 90 22.16 -26.75 -21.29
N GLY A 91 22.78 -27.16 -20.18
CA GLY A 91 24.24 -27.23 -20.04
C GLY A 91 24.93 -28.55 -20.43
N TYR A 92 24.21 -29.57 -20.92
CA TYR A 92 24.78 -30.92 -21.08
C TYR A 92 24.65 -31.57 -22.46
N ILE A 93 24.79 -30.84 -23.57
CA ILE A 93 25.18 -31.47 -24.85
C ILE A 93 26.09 -30.53 -25.67
N SER A 94 27.41 -30.64 -25.51
CA SER A 94 28.34 -30.64 -26.66
C SER A 94 29.72 -31.17 -26.27
N LYS A 95 30.15 -32.23 -26.97
CA LYS A 95 31.41 -32.94 -26.79
C LYS A 95 32.58 -32.25 -27.51
N ASN A 96 33.75 -32.31 -26.87
CA ASN A 96 35.11 -32.55 -27.41
C ASN A 96 35.67 -31.65 -28.53
N ASN A 97 36.74 -30.89 -28.26
CA ASN A 97 38.14 -31.29 -28.56
C ASN A 97 39.18 -30.14 -28.36
N SER A 98 40.37 -30.54 -27.88
CA SER A 98 41.71 -29.99 -28.15
C SER A 98 42.20 -28.67 -27.52
N ILE A 99 42.98 -28.82 -26.43
CA ILE A 99 44.41 -28.43 -26.27
C ILE A 99 44.91 -27.16 -27.00
N ASN A 100 45.25 -26.08 -26.28
CA ASN A 100 46.65 -25.59 -26.06
C ASN A 100 46.75 -24.21 -25.36
N SER A 101 47.79 -24.08 -24.52
CA SER A 101 48.60 -22.91 -24.11
C SER A 101 47.92 -21.63 -23.56
N LEU A 102 48.15 -21.23 -22.29
CA LEU A 102 49.31 -20.55 -21.65
C LEU A 102 49.24 -19.01 -21.69
N SER A 103 49.50 -18.38 -20.53
CA SER A 103 49.70 -16.93 -20.26
C SER A 103 48.41 -16.06 -20.30
N GLU A 104 48.22 -14.98 -19.54
CA GLU A 104 49.02 -14.23 -18.58
C GLU A 104 48.09 -13.31 -17.75
N LYS A 105 48.64 -12.77 -16.67
CA LYS A 105 48.04 -11.92 -15.62
C LYS A 105 47.21 -10.73 -16.12
N SER A 106 46.15 -10.37 -15.36
CA SER A 106 46.02 -9.03 -14.74
C SER A 106 44.77 -8.91 -13.84
N ASP A 107 44.95 -8.30 -12.67
CA ASP A 107 43.95 -7.85 -11.69
C ASP A 107 42.66 -7.23 -12.28
N PRO A 108 41.53 -7.34 -11.57
CA PRO A 108 40.51 -6.32 -11.56
C PRO A 108 40.40 -5.67 -10.17
N ARG A 109 40.54 -4.34 -10.15
CA ARG A 109 40.00 -3.51 -9.06
C ARG A 109 38.48 -3.52 -9.18
N ASP A 110 37.82 -4.27 -8.31
CA ASP A 110 36.37 -4.23 -8.16
C ASP A 110 35.92 -2.84 -7.65
N LYS A 111 35.20 -2.14 -8.51
CA LYS A 111 34.29 -1.07 -8.09
C LYS A 111 32.98 -1.71 -7.69
N ILE A 112 32.79 -1.84 -6.38
CA ILE A 112 31.52 -2.18 -5.74
C ILE A 112 30.51 -1.08 -6.10
N ILE A 113 29.53 -1.41 -6.93
CA ILE A 113 28.25 -0.69 -7.02
C ILE A 113 27.35 -1.37 -5.98
N PRO A 114 26.76 -0.64 -5.02
CA PRO A 114 25.83 -1.25 -4.08
C PRO A 114 24.49 -1.46 -4.80
N ASP A 115 24.19 -2.71 -5.11
CA ASP A 115 22.87 -3.15 -5.55
C ASP A 115 21.94 -3.11 -4.33
N GLN A 116 21.04 -2.13 -4.29
CA GLN A 116 20.00 -1.99 -3.27
C GLN A 116 18.78 -2.82 -3.70
N THR A 117 18.81 -4.12 -3.49
CA THR A 117 17.61 -4.96 -3.49
C THR A 117 17.66 -5.94 -2.32
N ALA A 118 17.61 -5.38 -1.11
CA ALA A 118 17.37 -6.15 0.11
C ALA A 118 15.87 -6.11 0.45
N PHE A 119 15.06 -6.86 -0.28
CA PHE A 119 13.81 -7.42 0.26
C PHE A 119 14.05 -8.92 0.44
N SER A 120 14.72 -9.27 1.53
CA SER A 120 14.81 -10.66 1.97
C SER A 120 13.51 -10.98 2.69
N MET A 121 12.48 -11.33 1.90
CA MET A 121 11.25 -11.92 2.41
C MET A 121 11.63 -13.25 3.05
N VAL A 122 11.16 -13.46 4.29
CA VAL A 122 11.37 -14.68 5.07
C VAL A 122 11.08 -15.89 4.20
N SER A 123 12.13 -16.64 3.86
CA SER A 123 12.02 -17.91 3.15
C SER A 123 11.45 -18.92 4.14
N ILE A 124 10.13 -19.12 4.09
CA ILE A 124 9.48 -20.23 4.79
C ILE A 124 9.75 -21.48 3.95
N GLU A 125 10.61 -22.34 4.46
CA GLU A 125 10.91 -23.65 3.88
C GLU A 125 9.65 -24.49 3.72
N ASP A 126 9.60 -25.21 2.60
CA ASP A 126 8.54 -26.13 2.17
C ASP A 126 8.05 -27.08 3.28
N ASN A 127 6.79 -26.93 3.71
CA ASN A 127 5.82 -28.02 3.87
C ASN A 127 4.45 -27.47 4.34
N ASP A 128 3.38 -27.91 3.67
CA ASP A 128 1.95 -27.71 4.01
C ASP A 128 1.28 -26.33 3.77
N ILE A 129 1.19 -25.91 2.50
CA ILE A 129 0.41 -24.75 2.02
C ILE A 129 -1.11 -25.08 1.93
N SER A 130 -1.71 -25.70 2.96
CA SER A 130 -3.17 -25.88 2.94
C SER A 130 -3.91 -25.79 4.26
N LYS A 131 -3.27 -25.55 5.42
CA LYS A 131 -4.01 -25.47 6.68
C LYS A 131 -3.57 -24.45 7.74
N ASN A 132 -2.51 -23.68 7.53
CA ASN A 132 -2.16 -22.62 8.47
C ASN A 132 -2.41 -21.26 7.82
N ALA A 133 -3.60 -20.70 8.04
CA ALA A 133 -3.75 -19.26 8.01
C ALA A 133 -2.80 -18.73 9.10
N GLN A 134 -1.58 -18.34 8.72
CA GLN A 134 -0.76 -17.52 9.59
C GLN A 134 -1.61 -16.29 9.91
N GLU A 135 -2.04 -16.19 11.16
CA GLU A 135 -2.69 -15.00 11.67
C GLU A 135 -1.70 -13.86 11.46
N ILE A 136 -1.98 -12.99 10.49
CA ILE A 136 -1.08 -11.92 10.11
C ILE A 136 -0.94 -11.00 11.31
N ASP A 137 0.29 -10.81 11.78
CA ASP A 137 0.57 -9.93 12.91
C ASP A 137 0.26 -8.48 12.53
N MET A 138 -0.82 -7.95 13.10
CA MET A 138 -1.26 -6.58 12.83
C MET A 138 -0.21 -5.54 13.20
N ASP A 139 0.63 -5.78 14.21
CA ASP A 139 1.65 -4.81 14.60
C ASP A 139 2.72 -4.67 13.51
N GLN A 140 3.05 -5.75 12.80
CA GLN A 140 3.97 -5.73 11.65
C GLN A 140 3.35 -5.01 10.45
N LEU A 141 2.06 -5.20 10.19
CA LEU A 141 1.33 -4.47 9.14
C LEU A 141 1.30 -2.96 9.40
N ILE A 142 1.00 -2.57 10.65
CA ILE A 142 0.89 -1.15 11.03
C ILE A 142 2.26 -0.47 11.03
N SER A 143 3.31 -1.14 11.51
CA SER A 143 4.68 -0.61 11.54
C SER A 143 5.28 -0.41 10.14
N GLY A 144 4.76 -1.13 9.16
CA GLY A 144 5.21 -1.06 7.79
C GLY A 144 6.23 -2.14 7.40
N ASP A 145 6.41 -3.18 8.23
CA ASP A 145 7.42 -4.22 8.02
C ASP A 145 7.09 -5.11 6.82
N LEU A 146 5.79 -5.35 6.57
CA LEU A 146 5.29 -6.22 5.49
C LEU A 146 4.80 -5.44 4.27
N VAL A 147 4.17 -4.29 4.48
CA VAL A 147 3.68 -3.38 3.43
C VAL A 147 3.81 -1.94 3.90
N PRO A 148 3.88 -0.93 3.01
CA PRO A 148 3.95 0.46 3.42
C PRO A 148 2.84 0.84 4.42
N PRO A 149 3.15 1.58 5.50
CA PRO A 149 2.18 1.91 6.55
C PRO A 149 1.10 2.86 6.03
N LEU A 150 0.05 3.07 6.83
CA LEU A 150 -0.97 4.08 6.53
C LEU A 150 -0.33 5.48 6.53
N PRO A 151 -0.85 6.45 5.75
CA PRO A 151 -2.10 6.43 4.97
C PRO A 151 -1.95 5.97 3.51
N ILE A 152 -0.84 5.33 3.13
CA ILE A 152 -0.54 4.96 1.73
C ILE A 152 -1.61 3.97 1.18
N THR A 153 -2.12 4.24 -0.02
CA THR A 153 -3.15 3.44 -0.69
C THR A 153 -2.61 2.13 -1.28
N ILE A 154 -3.50 1.23 -1.69
CA ILE A 154 -3.12 -0.03 -2.36
C ILE A 154 -2.34 0.23 -3.65
N PRO A 155 -2.82 1.05 -4.60
CA PRO A 155 -2.06 1.37 -5.82
C PRO A 155 -0.67 1.93 -5.54
N GLU A 156 -0.55 2.82 -4.55
CA GLU A 156 0.72 3.43 -4.19
C GLU A 156 1.68 2.42 -3.56
N ALA A 157 1.19 1.48 -2.75
CA ALA A 157 2.01 0.43 -2.17
C ALA A 157 2.54 -0.53 -3.23
N VAL A 158 1.68 -0.98 -4.15
CA VAL A 158 2.07 -1.80 -5.31
C VAL A 158 3.14 -1.08 -6.13
N TYR A 159 2.96 0.22 -6.39
CA TYR A 159 3.95 1.03 -7.10
C TYR A 159 5.29 1.14 -6.34
N LYS A 160 5.25 1.46 -5.04
CA LYS A 160 6.47 1.59 -4.20
C LYS A 160 7.23 0.29 -4.04
N MET A 161 6.55 -0.85 -4.08
CA MET A 161 7.15 -2.18 -4.03
C MET A 161 7.61 -2.68 -5.41
N GLY A 162 7.38 -1.91 -6.48
CA GLY A 162 7.80 -2.27 -7.84
C GLY A 162 7.01 -3.44 -8.42
N LEU A 163 5.73 -3.59 -8.04
CA LEU A 163 4.86 -4.73 -8.37
C LEU A 163 3.86 -4.45 -9.50
N ILE A 164 3.95 -3.29 -10.15
CA ILE A 164 2.91 -2.82 -11.09
C ILE A 164 2.92 -3.59 -12.41
N ASP A 165 4.08 -3.96 -12.91
CA ASP A 165 4.21 -4.68 -14.19
C ASP A 165 3.73 -6.14 -14.00
N GLU A 166 4.00 -6.72 -12.83
CA GLU A 166 3.60 -8.06 -12.45
C GLU A 166 2.08 -8.17 -12.31
N ILE A 167 1.43 -7.22 -11.63
CA ILE A 167 -0.02 -7.27 -11.46
C ILE A 167 -0.76 -7.10 -12.80
N GLN A 168 -0.23 -6.28 -13.71
CA GLN A 168 -0.77 -6.16 -15.07
C GLN A 168 -0.58 -7.45 -15.87
N SER A 169 0.51 -8.18 -15.65
CA SER A 169 0.75 -9.47 -16.31
C SER A 169 -0.20 -10.57 -15.82
N LEU A 170 -0.73 -10.49 -14.61
CA LEU A 170 -1.70 -11.46 -14.08
C LEU A 170 -3.04 -11.43 -14.83
N ASP A 171 -3.35 -10.32 -15.50
CA ASP A 171 -4.63 -10.09 -16.17
C ASP A 171 -4.59 -10.37 -17.68
N SER A 172 -3.52 -11.04 -18.16
CA SER A 172 -3.19 -11.30 -19.58
C SER A 172 -4.21 -12.11 -20.40
N SER A 173 -5.44 -12.28 -19.93
CA SER A 173 -6.57 -12.75 -20.75
C SER A 173 -7.37 -11.61 -21.40
N GLN A 174 -7.17 -10.35 -20.98
CA GLN A 174 -7.81 -9.19 -21.62
C GLN A 174 -6.90 -8.52 -22.65
N SER A 175 -7.35 -8.56 -23.90
CA SER A 175 -6.57 -8.31 -25.12
C SER A 175 -6.28 -6.83 -25.47
N TYR A 176 -6.18 -5.91 -24.50
CA TYR A 176 -5.86 -4.51 -24.81
C TYR A 176 -4.88 -3.92 -23.77
N ASN A 177 -3.64 -3.70 -24.20
CA ASN A 177 -2.59 -2.99 -23.46
C ASN A 177 -2.90 -1.48 -23.36
N GLU A 178 -4.05 -1.10 -22.83
CA GLU A 178 -4.29 0.27 -22.45
C GLU A 178 -3.48 0.54 -21.18
N LYS A 179 -2.54 1.49 -21.25
CA LYS A 179 -1.76 1.92 -20.09
C LYS A 179 -2.71 2.56 -19.08
N THR A 180 -3.23 1.77 -18.16
CA THR A 180 -4.07 2.26 -17.06
C THR A 180 -3.17 2.89 -15.99
N THR A 181 -3.69 3.88 -15.28
CA THR A 181 -3.03 4.39 -14.08
C THR A 181 -3.02 3.29 -13.01
N PRO A 182 -2.09 3.33 -12.03
CA PRO A 182 -2.08 2.34 -10.94
C PRO A 182 -3.43 2.22 -10.22
N THR A 183 -4.15 3.33 -10.07
CA THR A 183 -5.49 3.39 -9.47
C THR A 183 -6.58 2.69 -10.29
N MET A 184 -6.43 2.65 -11.62
CA MET A 184 -7.39 2.05 -12.55
C MET A 184 -6.98 0.62 -12.97
N THR A 185 -5.91 0.10 -12.37
CA THR A 185 -5.49 -1.29 -12.57
C THR A 185 -6.55 -2.21 -11.98
N LEU A 186 -6.99 -3.21 -12.75
CA LEU A 186 -8.01 -4.16 -12.32
C LEU A 186 -7.47 -5.09 -11.24
N VAL A 187 -8.37 -5.51 -10.36
CA VAL A 187 -8.08 -6.47 -9.30
C VAL A 187 -8.03 -7.89 -9.88
N PRO A 188 -6.95 -8.66 -9.68
CA PRO A 188 -6.88 -10.06 -10.10
C PRO A 188 -8.03 -10.91 -9.55
N GLN A 189 -8.55 -11.84 -10.36
CA GLN A 189 -9.73 -12.64 -9.98
C GLN A 189 -9.58 -13.39 -8.65
N SER A 190 -8.36 -13.81 -8.29
CA SER A 190 -8.07 -14.54 -7.06
C SER A 190 -8.28 -13.74 -5.78
N ILE A 191 -8.29 -12.40 -5.84
CA ILE A 191 -8.45 -11.53 -4.66
C ILE A 191 -9.71 -10.65 -4.72
N LYS A 192 -10.48 -10.73 -5.81
CA LYS A 192 -11.76 -10.01 -5.92
C LYS A 192 -12.71 -10.32 -4.76
N ASP A 193 -12.75 -11.56 -4.27
CA ASP A 193 -13.58 -11.95 -3.14
C ASP A 193 -13.25 -11.14 -1.87
N ASP A 194 -11.99 -10.77 -1.67
CA ASP A 194 -11.57 -9.98 -0.51
C ASP A 194 -11.98 -8.51 -0.67
N PHE A 195 -11.93 -7.95 -1.88
CA PHE A 195 -12.51 -6.63 -2.19
C PHE A 195 -14.03 -6.62 -2.00
N TRP A 196 -14.71 -7.68 -2.43
CA TRP A 196 -16.15 -7.83 -2.24
C TRP A 196 -16.52 -7.90 -0.75
N LYS A 197 -15.82 -8.72 0.05
CA LYS A 197 -16.02 -8.79 1.51
C LYS A 197 -15.79 -7.43 2.17
N PHE A 198 -14.76 -6.70 1.73
CA PHE A 198 -14.46 -5.36 2.24
C PHE A 198 -15.62 -4.38 1.95
N TYR A 199 -16.13 -4.40 0.71
CA TYR A 199 -17.31 -3.61 0.32
C TYR A 199 -18.53 -3.94 1.18
N GLN A 200 -18.87 -5.24 1.33
CA GLN A 200 -20.03 -5.65 2.13
C GLN A 200 -19.92 -5.26 3.60
N LYS A 201 -18.70 -5.24 4.14
CA LYS A 201 -18.46 -4.97 5.56
C LYS A 201 -18.59 -3.49 5.90
N TYR A 202 -18.10 -2.59 5.03
CA TYR A 202 -17.94 -1.17 5.36
C TYR A 202 -18.65 -0.18 4.43
N ILE A 203 -18.95 -0.55 3.18
CA ILE A 203 -19.42 0.40 2.16
C ILE A 203 -20.87 0.15 1.76
N GLN A 204 -21.30 -1.12 1.71
CA GLN A 204 -22.64 -1.48 1.29
C GLN A 204 -23.70 -0.74 2.12
N GLU A 205 -24.78 -0.32 1.46
CA GLU A 205 -25.96 0.21 2.15
C GLU A 205 -26.44 -0.80 3.21
N ASP A 206 -26.66 -0.33 4.43
CA ASP A 206 -27.03 -1.12 5.61
C ASP A 206 -25.97 -2.11 6.14
N ALA A 207 -24.70 -1.94 5.76
CA ALA A 207 -23.62 -2.71 6.38
C ALA A 207 -23.54 -2.48 7.89
N LEU A 208 -23.34 -3.55 8.67
CA LEU A 208 -23.28 -3.49 10.14
C LEU A 208 -22.14 -2.59 10.66
N LEU A 209 -21.06 -2.48 9.88
CA LEU A 209 -19.91 -1.64 10.18
C LEU A 209 -19.76 -0.54 9.12
N ALA A 210 -20.87 -0.09 8.54
CA ALA A 210 -20.87 0.98 7.54
C ALA A 210 -20.13 2.20 8.08
N VAL A 211 -19.08 2.62 7.37
CA VAL A 211 -18.37 3.86 7.70
C VAL A 211 -19.19 5.06 7.26
N ASN A 212 -19.11 6.16 8.01
CA ASN A 212 -19.85 7.38 7.68
C ASN A 212 -19.14 8.16 6.57
N ILE A 213 -19.43 7.79 5.32
CA ILE A 213 -18.87 8.39 4.11
C ILE A 213 -19.96 8.92 3.18
N SER A 214 -19.62 9.90 2.34
CA SER A 214 -20.57 10.58 1.46
C SER A 214 -21.14 9.66 0.39
N VAL A 215 -22.41 9.87 0.04
CA VAL A 215 -23.06 9.19 -1.11
C VAL A 215 -22.30 9.44 -2.42
N LYS A 216 -21.59 10.58 -2.52
CA LYS A 216 -20.74 10.89 -3.68
C LYS A 216 -19.60 9.88 -3.87
N ILE A 217 -19.17 9.22 -2.81
CA ILE A 217 -18.11 8.20 -2.80
C ILE A 217 -18.72 6.80 -2.86
N THR A 218 -19.80 6.53 -2.12
CA THR A 218 -20.41 5.18 -2.11
C THR A 218 -21.09 4.81 -3.43
N ALA A 219 -21.69 5.78 -4.13
CA ALA A 219 -22.40 5.56 -5.39
C ALA A 219 -21.48 5.00 -6.50
N PRO A 220 -20.33 5.63 -6.84
CA PRO A 220 -19.44 5.08 -7.87
C PRO A 220 -18.84 3.72 -7.45
N ILE A 221 -18.52 3.51 -6.17
CA ILE A 221 -18.06 2.20 -5.68
C ILE A 221 -19.13 1.14 -5.90
N SER A 222 -20.38 1.43 -5.52
CA SER A 222 -21.49 0.49 -5.67
C SER A 222 -21.82 0.19 -7.13
N GLU A 223 -21.66 1.15 -8.02
CA GLU A 223 -21.79 0.95 -9.47
C GLU A 223 -20.68 0.04 -10.01
N ALA A 224 -19.42 0.31 -9.68
CA ALA A 224 -18.29 -0.53 -10.09
C ALA A 224 -18.41 -1.97 -9.56
N VAL A 225 -18.88 -2.15 -8.33
CA VAL A 225 -19.15 -3.45 -7.72
C VAL A 225 -20.28 -4.20 -8.44
N LYS A 226 -21.36 -3.51 -8.85
CA LYS A 226 -22.45 -4.12 -9.65
C LYS A 226 -21.98 -4.58 -11.03
N GLU A 227 -21.01 -3.89 -11.60
CA GLU A 227 -20.41 -4.23 -12.89
C GLU A 227 -19.27 -5.26 -12.81
N ASP A 228 -18.93 -5.75 -11.60
CA ASP A 228 -17.75 -6.61 -11.32
C ASP A 228 -16.42 -5.97 -11.78
N LYS A 229 -16.34 -4.64 -11.80
CA LYS A 229 -15.16 -3.86 -12.21
C LYS A 229 -14.39 -3.35 -11.01
N PHE A 230 -13.76 -4.27 -10.29
CA PHE A 230 -12.88 -3.93 -9.18
C PHE A 230 -11.55 -3.36 -9.67
N THR A 231 -11.19 -2.17 -9.19
CA THR A 231 -9.87 -1.56 -9.40
C THR A 231 -9.11 -1.47 -8.08
N LEU A 232 -7.77 -1.41 -8.15
CA LEU A 232 -6.94 -1.31 -6.94
C LEU A 232 -7.26 -0.07 -6.10
N GLY A 233 -7.62 1.04 -6.74
CA GLY A 233 -7.93 2.31 -6.08
C GLY A 233 -9.42 2.51 -5.73
N ILE A 234 -10.26 1.49 -5.87
CA ILE A 234 -11.72 1.63 -5.71
C ILE A 234 -12.15 2.20 -4.35
N PHE A 235 -11.33 2.04 -3.31
CA PHE A 235 -11.64 2.49 -1.94
C PHE A 235 -10.82 3.71 -1.49
N ASP A 236 -10.05 4.35 -2.38
CA ASP A 236 -9.11 5.41 -1.99
C ASP A 236 -9.82 6.67 -1.45
N ASP A 237 -10.89 7.10 -2.10
CA ASP A 237 -11.70 8.24 -1.62
C ASP A 237 -12.38 7.92 -0.27
N ALA A 238 -12.82 6.68 -0.08
CA ALA A 238 -13.41 6.23 1.19
C ALA A 238 -12.36 6.21 2.31
N LEU A 239 -11.14 5.77 2.02
CA LEU A 239 -10.02 5.83 2.95
C LEU A 239 -9.72 7.28 3.36
N GLU A 240 -9.69 8.22 2.42
CA GLU A 240 -9.46 9.63 2.72
C GLU A 240 -10.53 10.19 3.66
N GLU A 241 -11.81 9.92 3.40
CA GLU A 241 -12.90 10.43 4.24
C GLU A 241 -12.88 9.80 5.65
N VAL A 242 -12.57 8.51 5.78
CA VAL A 242 -12.36 7.84 7.07
C VAL A 242 -11.21 8.47 7.84
N LEU A 243 -10.08 8.74 7.17
CA LEU A 243 -8.93 9.42 7.79
C LEU A 243 -9.29 10.85 8.25
N ILE A 244 -10.04 11.60 7.45
CA ILE A 244 -10.53 12.94 7.81
C ILE A 244 -11.44 12.87 9.04
N SER A 245 -12.34 11.89 9.10
CA SER A 245 -13.25 11.69 10.23
C SER A 245 -12.48 11.38 11.52
N LEU A 246 -11.51 10.46 11.46
CA LEU A 246 -10.65 10.14 12.61
C LEU A 246 -9.81 11.34 13.05
N TYR A 247 -9.20 12.05 12.10
CA TYR A 247 -8.39 13.24 12.38
C TYR A 247 -9.20 14.38 13.02
N SER A 248 -10.44 14.59 12.57
CA SER A 248 -11.26 15.72 13.02
C SER A 248 -11.98 15.44 14.34
N ASN A 249 -12.37 14.18 14.58
CA ASN A 249 -13.23 13.81 15.71
C ASN A 249 -12.48 13.03 16.79
N THR A 250 -11.73 12.00 16.40
CA THR A 250 -11.14 11.04 17.35
C THR A 250 -9.78 11.50 17.84
N TYR A 251 -8.93 11.97 16.94
CA TYR A 251 -7.57 12.40 17.26
C TYR A 251 -7.52 13.54 18.30
N PRO A 252 -8.36 14.60 18.22
CA PRO A 252 -8.35 15.66 19.23
C PRO A 252 -8.88 15.20 20.58
N PHE A 253 -9.75 14.20 20.62
CA PHE A 253 -10.21 13.57 21.86
C PHE A 253 -9.07 12.76 22.47
N MET A 254 -8.43 11.89 21.69
CA MET A 254 -7.27 11.10 22.13
C MET A 254 -6.19 11.97 22.77
N LEU A 255 -5.82 13.09 22.14
CA LEU A 255 -4.79 14.02 22.65
C LEU A 255 -5.16 14.72 23.96
N LYS A 256 -6.45 14.75 24.35
CA LYS A 256 -6.92 15.36 25.60
C LYS A 256 -7.04 14.34 26.74
N THR A 257 -7.34 13.09 26.41
CA THR A 257 -7.75 12.07 27.38
C THR A 257 -6.64 11.07 27.72
N LEU A 258 -5.62 10.93 26.86
CA LEU A 258 -4.53 9.95 26.96
C LEU A 258 -3.15 10.61 26.83
#